data_AF-A0A9P7VH14-F1
#
_entry.id   AF-A0A9P7VH14-F1
#
_cell.length_a   1.000
_cell.length_b   1.000
_cell.length_c   1.000
_cell.angle_alpha   90.00
_cell.angle_beta   90.00
_cell.angle_gamma   90.00
#
_symmetry.space_group_name_H-M   'P 1'
#
loop_
_entity.id
_entity.type
_entity.pdbx_description
1 polymer ?
#
loop_
_entity_poly.entity_id
_entity_poly.type
_entity_poly.pdbx_seq_one_letter_code
_entity_poly.pdbx_strand_id
1 'polypeptide(L)'
;MGEVVNVAVAFLVIIFIFRWVTTAGTLSSSSSLCALNTGDVLGFRPKNVTQEMIDAVTAVFPDIPPDNIRYDLLRTGNVEQTTNKILERGFLDAPPPQYYTVYPRQSPAPAPPPAPTPAPPQKETLISRYGLHDRLAAEPSILESEIGGKAVWEDSPEKREASLKERKARMILAARQ
;
A
#
# COMPACT_ATOMS: atom_id res chain seq x y z
N MET A 1 -4.75 70.20 -24.63
CA MET A 1 -5.08 68.80 -24.95
C MET A 1 -4.00 67.82 -24.49
N GLY A 2 -2.71 68.05 -24.76
CA GLY A 2 -1.64 67.11 -24.37
C GLY A 2 -1.47 66.87 -22.87
N GLU A 3 -1.73 67.89 -22.03
CA GLU A 3 -1.63 67.76 -20.57
C GLU A 3 -2.69 66.82 -19.98
N VAL A 4 -3.93 66.90 -20.47
CA VAL A 4 -5.03 66.01 -20.08
C VAL A 4 -4.75 64.56 -20.48
N VAL A 5 -4.11 64.36 -21.64
CA VAL A 5 -3.67 63.03 -22.10
C VAL A 5 -2.58 62.47 -21.19
N ASN A 6 -1.60 63.30 -20.80
CA ASN A 6 -0.51 62.85 -19.95
C ASN A 6 -1.00 62.50 -18.52
N VAL A 7 -1.96 63.27 -18.00
CA VAL A 7 -2.62 62.99 -16.70
C VAL A 7 -3.43 61.69 -16.78
N ALA A 8 -4.16 61.45 -17.87
CA ALA A 8 -4.92 60.20 -18.05
C ALA A 8 -4.01 58.97 -18.15
N VAL A 9 -2.87 59.09 -18.85
CA VAL A 9 -1.88 58.01 -18.96
C VAL A 9 -1.24 57.72 -17.60
N ALA A 10 -0.88 58.75 -16.83
CA ALA A 10 -0.33 58.59 -15.48
C ALA A 10 -1.31 57.87 -14.55
N PHE A 11 -2.61 58.21 -14.60
CA PHE A 11 -3.64 57.52 -13.82
C PHE A 11 -3.78 56.04 -14.20
N LEU A 12 -3.71 55.69 -15.48
CA LEU A 12 -3.78 54.29 -15.91
C LEU A 12 -2.56 53.48 -15.44
N VAL A 13 -1.36 54.06 -15.48
CA VAL A 13 -0.14 53.39 -15.00
C VAL A 13 -0.21 53.17 -13.48
N ILE A 14 -0.68 54.16 -12.72
CA ILE A 14 -0.88 54.02 -11.28
C ILE A 14 -1.92 52.95 -10.96
N ILE A 15 -3.05 52.89 -11.67
CA ILE A 15 -4.05 51.83 -11.50
C ILE A 15 -3.46 50.46 -11.86
N PHE A 16 -2.62 50.38 -12.89
CA PHE A 16 -2.00 49.12 -13.29
C PHE A 16 -0.98 48.63 -12.25
N ILE A 17 -0.16 49.53 -11.70
CA ILE A 17 0.77 49.21 -10.60
C ILE A 17 -0.02 48.88 -9.33
N PHE A 18 -1.06 49.63 -8.99
CA PHE A 18 -1.89 49.36 -7.81
C PHE A 18 -2.64 48.04 -7.96
N ARG A 19 -3.13 47.71 -9.16
CA ARG A 19 -3.73 46.40 -9.46
C ARG A 19 -2.68 45.29 -9.43
N TRP A 20 -1.46 45.54 -9.89
CA TRP A 20 -0.36 44.58 -9.80
C TRP A 20 0.06 44.34 -8.34
N VAL A 21 0.21 45.39 -7.54
CA VAL A 21 0.59 45.31 -6.13
C VAL A 21 -0.53 44.72 -5.26
N THR A 22 -1.80 45.05 -5.52
CA THR A 22 -2.93 44.50 -4.75
C THR A 22 -3.35 43.10 -5.21
N THR A 23 -3.15 42.73 -6.47
CA THR A 23 -3.36 41.36 -6.97
C THR A 23 -2.17 40.44 -6.68
N ALA A 24 -0.96 40.99 -6.49
CA ALA A 24 0.19 40.21 -6.01
C ALA A 24 -0.02 39.65 -4.59
N GLY A 25 -0.94 40.22 -3.80
CA GLY A 25 -1.34 39.68 -2.49
C GLY A 25 -2.26 38.46 -2.54
N THR A 26 -2.85 38.12 -3.69
CA THR A 26 -3.76 36.96 -3.85
C THR A 26 -3.21 35.85 -4.75
N LEU A 27 -1.99 36.00 -5.26
CA LEU A 27 -1.29 34.96 -6.02
C LEU A 27 -0.15 34.33 -5.19
N SER A 28 -0.44 33.96 -3.95
CA SER A 28 0.26 32.82 -3.32
C SER A 28 -0.21 31.52 -3.98
N SER A 29 0.02 31.41 -5.30
CA SER A 29 0.02 30.15 -6.03
C SER A 29 1.38 29.50 -5.80
N SER A 30 1.61 29.03 -4.58
CA SER A 30 2.75 28.20 -4.18
C SER A 30 2.66 26.76 -4.73
N SER A 31 1.80 26.52 -5.72
CA SER A 31 1.46 25.18 -6.24
C SER A 31 2.17 24.85 -7.57
N SER A 32 2.69 25.85 -8.29
CA SER A 32 3.19 25.69 -9.66
C SER A 32 4.66 25.28 -9.78
N LEU A 33 5.45 25.36 -8.69
CA LEU A 33 6.84 24.90 -8.68
C LEU A 33 6.97 23.39 -8.40
N CYS A 34 5.97 22.78 -7.75
CA CYS A 34 5.93 21.32 -7.55
C CYS A 34 5.37 20.60 -8.79
N ALA A 35 4.36 21.20 -9.44
CA ALA A 35 3.65 20.61 -10.58
C ALA A 35 4.55 20.37 -11.82
N LEU A 36 5.60 21.16 -12.02
CA LEU A 36 6.52 21.01 -13.16
C LEU A 36 7.32 19.70 -13.09
N ASN A 37 7.72 19.27 -11.88
CA ASN A 37 8.47 18.02 -11.70
C ASN A 37 7.53 16.82 -11.48
N THR A 38 6.36 17.02 -10.86
CA THR A 38 5.39 15.94 -10.65
C THR A 38 4.83 15.39 -11.96
N GLY A 39 4.59 16.26 -12.96
CA GLY A 39 4.06 15.82 -14.26
C GLY A 39 5.02 14.93 -15.04
N ASP A 40 6.33 15.19 -14.93
CA ASP A 40 7.37 14.40 -15.59
C ASP A 40 7.57 13.03 -14.88
N VAL A 41 7.49 13.02 -13.55
CA VAL A 41 7.61 11.79 -12.73
C VAL A 41 6.40 10.86 -12.89
N LEU A 42 5.18 11.41 -13.03
CA LEU A 42 3.95 10.63 -13.15
C LEU A 42 3.55 10.31 -14.61
N GLY A 43 4.19 10.94 -15.60
CA GLY A 43 3.89 10.76 -17.02
C GLY A 43 2.55 11.36 -17.48
N PHE A 44 1.90 12.16 -16.64
CA PHE A 44 0.68 12.91 -16.98
C PHE A 44 0.63 14.19 -16.17
N ARG A 45 -0.12 15.19 -16.66
CA ARG A 45 -0.31 16.46 -15.94
C ARG A 45 -1.25 16.24 -14.74
N PRO A 46 -0.77 16.27 -13.50
CA PRO A 46 -1.62 16.06 -12.33
C PRO A 46 -2.64 17.19 -12.22
N LYS A 47 -3.91 16.82 -11.98
CA LYS A 47 -4.98 17.76 -11.67
C LYS A 47 -4.97 18.10 -10.17
N ASN A 48 -5.59 19.22 -9.80
CA ASN A 48 -5.67 19.62 -8.40
C ASN A 48 -6.61 18.66 -7.65
N VAL A 49 -6.08 17.99 -6.63
CA VAL A 49 -6.82 17.06 -5.78
C VAL A 49 -6.84 17.63 -4.36
N THR A 50 -8.04 17.81 -3.79
CA THR A 50 -8.23 18.21 -2.39
C THR A 50 -8.47 16.98 -1.51
N GLN A 51 -8.23 17.11 -0.20
CA GLN A 51 -8.49 16.02 0.74
C GLN A 51 -9.98 15.70 0.84
N GLU A 52 -10.85 16.70 0.76
CA GLU A 52 -12.31 16.55 0.71
C GLU A 52 -12.77 15.62 -0.42
N MET A 53 -12.14 15.71 -1.60
CA MET A 53 -12.47 14.83 -2.73
C MET A 53 -12.11 13.36 -2.43
N ILE A 54 -11.02 13.13 -1.71
CA ILE A 54 -10.58 11.79 -1.32
C ILE A 54 -11.51 11.24 -0.24
N ASP A 55 -11.85 12.06 0.77
CA ASP A 55 -12.75 11.70 1.86
C ASP A 55 -14.14 11.32 1.35
N ALA A 56 -14.70 12.12 0.42
CA ALA A 56 -15.99 11.84 -0.20
C ALA A 56 -16.03 10.47 -0.89
N VAL A 57 -14.98 10.12 -1.66
CA VAL A 57 -14.90 8.79 -2.31
C VAL A 57 -14.68 7.69 -1.28
N THR A 58 -13.87 7.93 -0.25
CA THR A 58 -13.57 6.96 0.81
C THR A 58 -14.82 6.64 1.65
N ALA A 59 -15.68 7.64 1.89
CA ALA A 59 -16.95 7.47 2.59
C ALA A 59 -17.93 6.55 1.85
N VAL A 60 -17.94 6.59 0.52
CA VAL A 60 -18.77 5.71 -0.33
C VAL A 60 -18.12 4.34 -0.51
N PHE A 61 -16.79 4.29 -0.62
CA PHE A 61 -16.03 3.08 -0.92
C PHE A 61 -14.90 2.87 0.11
N PRO A 62 -15.22 2.34 1.31
CA PRO A 62 -14.22 2.11 2.35
C PRO A 62 -13.26 0.95 2.03
N ASP A 63 -13.61 0.10 1.07
CA ASP A 63 -12.78 -1.03 0.64
C ASP A 63 -11.60 -0.58 -0.25
N ILE A 64 -11.71 0.60 -0.88
CA ILE A 64 -10.70 1.11 -1.80
C ILE A 64 -9.69 1.95 -1.04
N PRO A 65 -8.38 1.70 -1.19
CA PRO A 65 -7.35 2.46 -0.48
C PRO A 65 -7.27 3.93 -0.96
N PRO A 66 -7.03 4.88 -0.04
CA PRO A 66 -7.02 6.32 -0.34
C PRO A 66 -5.91 6.73 -1.31
N ASP A 67 -4.79 5.99 -1.35
CA ASP A 67 -3.71 6.20 -2.32
C ASP A 67 -4.18 5.98 -3.77
N ASN A 68 -4.98 4.94 -4.00
CA ASN A 68 -5.48 4.61 -5.34
C ASN A 68 -6.52 5.64 -5.78
N ILE A 69 -7.38 6.06 -4.85
CA ILE A 69 -8.36 7.14 -5.07
C ILE A 69 -7.63 8.42 -5.47
N ARG A 70 -6.62 8.81 -4.72
CA ARG A 70 -5.82 10.00 -5.01
C ARG A 70 -5.13 9.90 -6.38
N TYR A 71 -4.56 8.75 -6.71
CA TYR A 71 -3.93 8.54 -8.00
C TYR A 71 -4.91 8.68 -9.17
N ASP A 72 -6.10 8.11 -9.06
CA ASP A 72 -7.14 8.25 -10.10
C ASP A 72 -7.66 9.69 -10.18
N LEU A 73 -7.87 10.35 -9.05
CA LEU A 73 -8.25 11.77 -8.98
C LEU A 73 -7.19 12.70 -9.58
N LEU A 74 -5.90 12.37 -9.50
CA LEU A 74 -4.86 13.15 -10.18
C LEU A 74 -5.00 13.08 -11.71
N ARG A 75 -5.59 11.99 -12.23
CA ARG A 75 -5.80 11.77 -13.67
C ARG A 75 -7.16 12.30 -14.14
N THR A 76 -8.24 12.04 -13.41
CA THR A 76 -9.61 12.44 -13.75
C THR A 76 -9.90 13.88 -13.31
N GLY A 77 -9.49 14.24 -12.09
CA GLY A 77 -9.76 15.53 -11.44
C GLY A 77 -11.21 15.72 -11.01
N ASN A 78 -12.03 14.66 -11.06
CA ASN A 78 -13.44 14.70 -10.69
C ASN A 78 -13.81 13.44 -9.88
N VAL A 79 -14.46 13.69 -8.75
CA VAL A 79 -15.01 12.66 -7.85
C VAL A 79 -16.02 11.79 -8.58
N GLU A 80 -16.97 12.40 -9.31
CA GLU A 80 -18.03 11.67 -10.03
C GLU A 80 -17.47 10.68 -11.05
N GLN A 81 -16.44 11.10 -11.79
CA GLN A 81 -15.77 10.23 -12.78
C GLN A 81 -15.04 9.07 -12.11
N THR A 82 -14.41 9.33 -10.97
CA THR A 82 -13.68 8.32 -10.20
C THR A 82 -14.66 7.30 -9.61
N THR A 83 -15.76 7.79 -9.02
CA THR A 83 -16.88 6.98 -8.52
C THR A 83 -17.49 6.13 -9.62
N ASN A 84 -17.79 6.70 -10.79
CA ASN A 84 -18.34 5.95 -11.91
C ASN A 84 -17.37 4.85 -12.39
N LYS A 85 -16.07 5.15 -12.48
CA LYS A 85 -15.03 4.16 -12.82
C LYS A 85 -14.95 3.03 -11.79
N ILE A 86 -15.09 3.34 -10.49
CA ILE A 86 -15.16 2.34 -9.42
C ILE A 86 -16.40 1.46 -9.58
N LEU A 87 -17.55 2.04 -9.92
CA LEU A 87 -18.79 1.28 -10.13
C LEU A 87 -18.71 0.38 -11.37
N GLU A 88 -18.08 0.83 -12.45
CA GLU A 88 -17.93 0.06 -13.68
C GLU A 88 -16.92 -1.08 -13.55
N ARG A 89 -15.78 -0.83 -12.89
CA ARG A 89 -14.65 -1.78 -12.84
C ARG A 89 -14.57 -2.56 -11.53
N GLY A 90 -15.15 -2.04 -10.45
CA GLY A 90 -15.03 -2.58 -9.09
C GLY A 90 -13.66 -2.31 -8.42
N PHE A 91 -12.68 -1.76 -9.14
CA PHE A 91 -11.34 -1.48 -8.62
C PHE A 91 -10.70 -0.27 -9.32
N LEU A 92 -9.72 0.34 -8.66
CA LEU A 92 -8.89 1.41 -9.21
C LEU A 92 -7.49 0.91 -9.58
N ASP A 93 -6.87 1.57 -10.55
CA ASP A 93 -5.50 1.28 -10.96
C ASP A 93 -4.54 1.48 -9.78
N ALA A 94 -3.71 0.49 -9.51
CA ALA A 94 -2.70 0.60 -8.48
C ALA A 94 -1.68 1.69 -8.86
N PRO A 95 -1.36 2.62 -7.94
CA PRO A 95 -0.40 3.67 -8.22
C PRO A 95 1.00 3.09 -8.50
N PRO A 96 1.71 3.59 -9.52
CA PRO A 96 3.06 3.15 -9.85
C PRO A 96 4.06 3.52 -8.73
N PRO A 97 5.23 2.87 -8.65
CA PRO A 97 6.23 3.18 -7.62
C PRO A 97 6.68 4.66 -7.64
N GLN A 98 6.63 5.30 -8.81
CA GLN A 98 6.91 6.73 -9.00
C GLN A 98 5.95 7.64 -8.24
N TYR A 99 4.71 7.20 -7.98
CA TYR A 99 3.74 7.98 -7.21
C TYR A 99 4.22 8.22 -5.78
N TYR A 100 4.85 7.22 -5.16
CA TYR A 100 5.29 7.31 -3.77
C TYR A 100 6.50 8.22 -3.55
N THR A 101 7.19 8.64 -4.61
CA THR A 101 8.27 9.64 -4.50
C THR A 101 7.70 11.04 -4.26
N VAL A 102 6.54 11.34 -4.85
CA VAL A 102 5.84 12.61 -4.74
C VAL A 102 4.92 12.61 -3.53
N TYR A 103 4.24 11.49 -3.30
CA TYR A 103 3.30 11.30 -2.21
C TYR A 103 3.77 10.14 -1.34
N PRO A 104 4.68 10.40 -0.38
CA PRO A 104 5.10 9.36 0.54
C PRO A 104 3.87 8.88 1.30
N ARG A 105 3.67 7.55 1.32
CA ARG A 105 2.73 6.96 2.26
C ARG A 105 3.11 7.43 3.64
N GLN A 106 2.13 7.94 4.39
CA GLN A 106 2.27 8.02 5.83
C GLN A 106 2.43 6.57 6.31
N SER A 107 3.68 6.13 6.44
CA SER A 107 3.99 4.95 7.22
C SER A 107 3.30 5.13 8.57
N PRO A 108 2.68 4.09 9.14
CA PRO A 108 2.46 4.07 10.57
C PRO A 108 3.75 4.54 11.25
N ALA A 109 3.63 5.39 12.27
CA ALA A 109 4.75 6.02 12.97
C ALA A 109 5.95 5.06 13.07
N PRO A 110 7.19 5.54 12.85
CA PRO A 110 8.37 4.67 12.90
C PRO A 110 8.33 3.88 14.19
N ALA A 111 8.24 2.55 14.06
CA ALA A 111 8.41 1.66 15.19
C ALA A 111 9.71 2.07 15.92
N PRO A 112 9.73 2.03 17.26
CA PRO A 112 10.92 2.38 18.02
C PRO A 112 12.15 1.63 17.47
N PRO A 113 13.35 2.23 17.57
CA PRO A 113 14.57 1.63 17.03
C PRO A 113 14.68 0.17 17.49
N PRO A 114 15.17 -0.75 16.65
CA PRO A 114 15.28 -2.15 17.02
C PRO A 114 16.08 -2.24 18.30
N ALA A 115 15.42 -2.68 19.38
CA ALA A 115 16.12 -3.14 20.57
C ALA A 115 17.10 -4.24 20.12
N PRO A 116 18.30 -4.34 20.73
CA PRO A 116 19.25 -5.39 20.40
C PRO A 116 18.51 -6.72 20.43
N THR A 117 18.47 -7.40 19.28
CA THR A 117 17.86 -8.72 19.14
C THR A 117 18.46 -9.63 20.21
N PRO A 118 17.69 -10.10 21.21
CA PRO A 118 18.13 -11.23 21.98
C PRO A 118 18.32 -12.39 20.99
N ALA A 119 19.34 -13.21 21.23
CA ALA A 119 19.65 -14.38 20.41
C ALA A 119 18.35 -15.13 20.07
N PRO A 120 18.18 -15.62 18.83
CA PRO A 120 16.98 -16.35 18.46
C PRO A 120 16.76 -17.45 19.50
N PRO A 121 15.57 -17.54 20.13
CA PRO A 121 15.27 -18.66 21.00
C PRO A 121 15.53 -19.91 20.16
N GLN A 122 16.27 -20.87 20.73
CA GLN A 122 16.54 -22.12 20.04
C GLN A 122 15.20 -22.67 19.59
N LYS A 123 14.97 -22.69 18.27
CA LYS A 123 13.73 -23.17 17.70
C LYS A 123 13.62 -24.63 18.13
N GLU A 124 12.68 -24.93 19.03
CA GLU A 124 12.43 -26.32 19.43
C GLU A 124 12.22 -27.15 18.18
N THR A 125 13.02 -28.20 18.02
CA THR A 125 12.91 -29.05 16.83
C THR A 125 11.56 -29.77 16.86
N LEU A 126 10.99 -30.06 15.69
CA LEU A 126 9.75 -30.84 15.61
C LEU A 126 9.90 -32.22 16.29
N ILE A 127 11.11 -32.77 16.32
CA ILE A 127 11.45 -34.00 17.04
C ILE A 127 11.27 -33.81 18.55
N SER A 128 11.71 -32.68 19.10
CA SER A 128 11.52 -32.30 20.50
C SER A 128 10.05 -32.07 20.83
N ARG A 129 9.33 -31.35 19.97
CA ARG A 129 7.90 -31.04 20.17
C ARG A 129 7.01 -32.29 20.19
N TYR A 130 7.33 -33.28 19.37
CA TYR A 130 6.55 -34.51 19.23
C TYR A 130 7.14 -35.73 19.94
N GLY A 131 8.22 -35.56 20.73
CA GLY A 131 8.85 -36.66 21.48
C GLY A 131 9.34 -37.82 20.60
N LEU A 132 9.89 -37.52 19.42
CA LEU A 132 10.23 -38.54 18.41
C LEU A 132 11.65 -39.12 18.54
N HIS A 133 12.35 -38.84 19.65
CA HIS A 133 13.74 -39.27 19.86
C HIS A 133 13.90 -40.79 19.90
N ASP A 134 13.01 -41.51 20.60
CA ASP A 134 13.06 -42.98 20.70
C ASP A 134 12.81 -43.66 19.35
N ARG A 135 11.90 -43.09 18.54
CA ARG A 135 11.60 -43.60 17.19
C ARG A 135 12.74 -43.33 16.22
N LEU A 136 13.46 -42.23 16.39
CA LEU A 136 14.63 -41.91 15.59
C LEU A 136 15.79 -42.89 15.85
N ALA A 137 15.94 -43.35 17.09
CA ALA A 137 16.93 -44.36 17.44
C ALA A 137 16.59 -45.76 16.88
N ALA A 138 15.30 -46.06 16.71
CA ALA A 138 14.82 -47.36 16.24
C ALA A 138 14.84 -47.51 14.70
N GLU A 139 14.47 -46.47 13.93
CA GLU A 139 14.30 -46.59 12.47
C GLU A 139 14.96 -45.42 11.70
N PRO A 140 16.22 -45.56 11.27
CA PRO A 140 16.99 -44.48 10.65
C PRO A 140 16.74 -44.27 9.14
N SER A 141 15.96 -45.11 8.45
CA SER A 141 15.74 -45.01 6.99
C SER A 141 14.31 -45.41 6.62
N ILE A 142 13.42 -44.43 6.37
CA ILE A 142 12.05 -44.68 5.93
C ILE A 142 11.97 -44.27 4.47
N LEU A 143 11.67 -45.21 3.57
CA LEU A 143 11.57 -44.94 2.14
C LEU A 143 10.40 -44.00 1.85
N GLU A 144 10.69 -42.92 1.11
CA GLU A 144 9.74 -41.85 0.77
C GLU A 144 8.44 -42.37 0.11
N SER A 145 8.51 -43.54 -0.53
CA SER A 145 7.40 -44.22 -1.21
C SER A 145 6.25 -44.67 -0.29
N GLU A 146 6.49 -44.82 1.02
CA GLU A 146 5.47 -45.24 2.00
C GLU A 146 4.69 -44.05 2.62
N ILE A 147 5.17 -42.82 2.41
CA ILE A 147 4.70 -41.61 3.11
C ILE A 147 3.34 -41.10 2.57
N GLY A 148 2.97 -41.58 1.38
CA GLY A 148 1.76 -41.18 0.66
C GLY A 148 0.69 -42.27 0.52
N GLY A 149 0.88 -43.45 1.11
CA GLY A 149 -0.03 -44.60 0.96
C GLY A 149 -1.49 -44.28 1.29
N LYS A 150 -2.41 -44.98 0.59
CA LYS A 150 -3.88 -44.77 0.61
C LYS A 150 -4.37 -44.44 2.03
N ALA A 151 -4.90 -43.23 2.22
CA ALA A 151 -5.49 -42.83 3.49
C ALA A 151 -6.75 -43.67 3.75
N VAL A 152 -6.64 -44.67 4.63
CA VAL A 152 -7.80 -45.41 5.14
C VAL A 152 -8.39 -44.58 6.27
N TRP A 153 -9.66 -44.21 6.13
CA TRP A 153 -10.37 -43.45 7.15
C TRP A 153 -10.80 -44.42 8.25
N GLU A 154 -10.24 -44.28 9.45
CA GLU A 154 -10.59 -45.12 10.59
C GLU A 154 -12.03 -44.86 11.08
N ASP A 155 -12.73 -45.91 11.53
CA ASP A 155 -14.14 -45.84 11.95
C ASP A 155 -14.37 -45.14 13.31
N SER A 156 -13.38 -45.13 14.20
CA SER A 156 -13.48 -44.48 15.52
C SER A 156 -12.64 -43.19 15.58
N PRO A 157 -13.09 -42.17 16.33
CA PRO A 157 -12.37 -40.91 16.44
C PRO A 157 -10.98 -41.09 17.08
N GLU A 158 -10.84 -41.96 18.08
CA GLU A 158 -9.56 -42.23 18.75
C GLU A 158 -8.55 -42.90 17.79
N LYS A 159 -9.01 -43.87 16.99
CA LYS A 159 -8.17 -44.53 15.98
C LYS A 159 -7.77 -43.56 14.87
N ARG A 160 -8.66 -42.64 14.49
CA ARG A 160 -8.36 -41.59 13.52
C ARG A 160 -7.33 -40.60 14.05
N GLU A 161 -7.41 -40.21 15.31
CA GLU A 161 -6.38 -39.38 15.92
C GLU A 161 -5.02 -40.08 15.98
N ALA A 162 -5.01 -41.37 16.35
CA ALA A 162 -3.79 -42.17 16.42
C ALA A 162 -3.11 -42.29 15.05
N SER A 163 -3.88 -42.63 14.00
CA SER A 163 -3.36 -42.74 12.63
C SER A 163 -2.84 -41.40 12.08
N LEU A 164 -3.49 -40.28 12.39
CA LEU A 164 -3.00 -38.95 12.00
C LEU A 164 -1.71 -38.58 12.74
N LYS A 165 -1.60 -38.91 14.03
CA LYS A 165 -0.39 -38.68 14.83
C LYS A 165 0.78 -39.51 14.30
N GLU A 166 0.56 -40.77 13.96
CA GLU A 166 1.58 -41.66 13.38
C GLU A 166 2.04 -41.14 12.01
N ARG A 167 1.11 -40.72 11.15
CA ARG A 167 1.45 -40.16 9.83
C ARG A 167 2.28 -38.87 9.95
N LYS A 168 1.93 -37.99 10.87
CA LYS A 168 2.70 -36.77 11.17
C LYS A 168 4.11 -37.12 11.66
N ALA A 169 4.22 -38.09 12.56
CA ALA A 169 5.53 -38.55 13.05
C ALA A 169 6.41 -39.11 11.91
N ARG A 170 5.85 -39.95 11.03
CA ARG A 170 6.56 -40.46 9.85
C ARG A 170 7.02 -39.34 8.92
N MET A 171 6.15 -38.37 8.63
CA MET A 171 6.49 -37.22 7.77
C MET A 171 7.61 -36.37 8.37
N ILE A 172 7.61 -36.14 9.69
CA ILE A 172 8.66 -35.38 10.38
C ILE A 172 10.01 -36.11 10.32
N LEU A 173 10.02 -37.44 10.49
CA LEU A 173 11.24 -38.23 10.41
C LEU A 173 11.80 -38.29 8.99
N ALA A 174 10.93 -38.42 7.98
CA ALA A 174 11.34 -38.43 6.59
C ALA A 174 11.87 -37.09 6.11
N ALA A 175 11.24 -35.97 6.47
CA ALA A 175 11.72 -34.63 6.10
C ALA A 175 13.10 -34.25 6.68
N ARG A 176 13.62 -35.07 7.61
CA ARG A 176 14.99 -34.96 8.13
C ARG A 176 16.01 -35.73 7.29
N GLN A 177 15.61 -36.84 6.67
CA GLN A 177 16.48 -37.63 5.78
C GLN A 177 16.74 -36.85 4.50
#